data_AF-A0A970M6E2-F1
#
_entry.id   AF-A0A970M6E2-F1
#
_cell.length_a   1.000
_cell.length_b   1.000
_cell.length_c   1.000
_cell.angle_alpha   90.00
_cell.angle_beta   90.00
_cell.angle_gamma   90.00
#
_symmetry.space_group_name_H-M   'P 1'
#
loop_
_entity.id
_entity.type
_entity.pdbx_description
1 polymer ?
#
loop_
_entity_poly.entity_id
_entity_poly.type
_entity_poly.pdbx_seq_one_letter_code
_entity_poly.pdbx_strand_id
1 'polypeptide(L)'
;MVLVFALPWACSTAEPAVTGISPTFGLTRGGDMVFIRGTNLEEMGTLTVYFGNKRAQKTGVTRAGEHWAIAPPNATEGLFDVRIVGADGDAYLLPLGFEYVKHADMAECVNISHQINGTMVPKRQEK
;
A
#
# COMPACT_ATOMS: atom_id res chain seq x y z
N MET A 1 28.90 31.49 37.49
CA MET A 1 28.49 31.76 36.09
C MET A 1 28.79 30.49 35.30
N VAL A 2 27.83 29.57 35.23
CA VAL A 2 27.99 28.29 34.53
C VAL A 2 27.56 28.52 33.08
N LEU A 3 28.52 28.41 32.16
CA LEU A 3 28.30 28.58 30.73
C LEU A 3 27.43 27.43 30.21
N VAL A 4 26.17 27.74 29.91
CA VAL A 4 25.25 26.84 29.20
C VAL A 4 25.63 26.88 27.73
N PHE A 5 26.34 25.86 27.24
CA PHE A 5 26.47 25.61 25.80
C PHE A 5 25.20 24.88 25.34
N ALA A 6 24.12 25.63 25.15
CA ALA A 6 23.00 25.14 24.34
C ALA A 6 23.50 25.11 22.89
N LEU A 7 23.87 23.92 22.40
CA LEU A 7 24.22 23.70 21.00
C LEU A 7 22.99 24.06 20.14
N PRO A 8 23.07 25.03 19.22
CA PRO A 8 21.94 25.48 18.43
C PRO A 8 21.75 24.59 17.21
N TRP A 9 21.50 23.29 17.41
CA TRP A 9 20.99 22.43 16.36
C TRP A 9 19.83 21.61 16.92
N ALA A 10 18.78 22.30 17.35
CA ALA A 10 17.46 21.73 17.16
C ALA A 10 17.22 21.67 15.65
N CYS A 11 17.79 20.67 14.98
CA CYS A 11 17.27 20.20 13.71
C CYS A 11 15.87 19.73 14.07
N SER A 12 14.86 20.54 13.78
CA SER A 12 13.48 20.07 13.77
C SER A 12 13.41 19.10 12.59
N THR A 13 13.87 17.86 12.79
CA THR A 13 13.61 16.78 11.83
C THR A 13 12.10 16.71 11.79
N ALA A 14 11.55 17.00 10.60
CA ALA A 14 10.11 16.97 10.46
C ALA A 14 9.69 15.54 10.75
N GLU A 15 8.73 15.36 11.66
CA GLU A 15 8.30 14.02 12.09
C GLU A 15 7.95 13.18 10.84
N PRO A 16 8.43 11.91 10.77
CA PRO A 16 8.02 11.03 9.70
C PRO A 16 6.50 10.90 9.71
N ALA A 17 5.89 10.88 8.53
CA ALA A 17 4.45 10.74 8.42
C ALA A 17 4.10 9.86 7.24
N VAL A 18 3.32 8.81 7.50
CA VAL A 18 2.74 7.99 6.43
C VAL A 18 1.43 8.64 5.99
N THR A 19 1.33 8.98 4.70
CA THR A 19 0.12 9.60 4.11
C THR A 19 -0.77 8.60 3.39
N GLY A 20 -0.23 7.44 2.98
CA GLY A 20 -1.05 6.39 2.38
C GLY A 20 -0.24 5.29 1.71
N ILE A 21 -0.94 4.40 1.01
CA ILE A 21 -0.35 3.33 0.21
C ILE A 21 -0.94 3.31 -1.20
N SER A 22 -0.20 2.74 -2.15
CA SER A 22 -0.66 2.56 -3.53
C SER A 22 -0.05 1.31 -4.16
N PRO A 23 -0.85 0.42 -4.75
CA PRO A 23 -2.31 0.44 -4.79
C PRO A 23 -2.94 0.25 -3.40
N THR A 24 -4.16 0.76 -3.22
CA THR A 24 -4.97 0.59 -1.99
C THR A 24 -5.79 -0.70 -2.00
N PHE A 25 -5.55 -1.59 -2.96
CA PHE A 25 -6.24 -2.87 -3.10
C PHE A 25 -5.30 -3.95 -3.61
N GLY A 26 -5.65 -5.21 -3.37
CA GLY A 26 -4.97 -6.37 -3.92
C GLY A 26 -5.76 -7.66 -3.74
N LEU A 27 -5.26 -8.73 -4.32
CA LEU A 27 -5.90 -10.03 -4.31
C LEU A 27 -5.79 -10.71 -2.94
N THR A 28 -6.85 -11.38 -2.53
CA THR A 28 -6.88 -12.31 -1.38
C THR A 28 -5.78 -13.38 -1.43
N ARG A 29 -5.30 -13.75 -2.63
CA ARG A 29 -4.16 -14.66 -2.78
C ARG A 29 -2.83 -14.06 -2.26
N GLY A 30 -2.75 -12.75 -2.07
CA GLY A 30 -1.54 -12.03 -1.73
C GLY A 30 -0.51 -12.03 -2.86
N GLY A 31 0.64 -11.42 -2.60
CA GLY A 31 1.73 -11.30 -3.58
C GLY A 31 1.77 -9.96 -4.30
N ASP A 32 0.74 -9.11 -4.13
CA ASP A 32 0.72 -7.78 -4.71
C ASP A 32 1.72 -6.85 -4.02
N MET A 33 2.50 -6.14 -4.82
CA MET A 33 3.43 -5.13 -4.36
C MET A 33 2.69 -3.81 -4.15
N VAL A 34 2.83 -3.24 -2.96
CA VAL A 34 2.32 -1.92 -2.60
C VAL A 34 3.46 -0.98 -2.25
N PHE A 35 3.29 0.28 -2.60
CA PHE A 35 4.17 1.38 -2.24
C PHE A 35 3.59 2.15 -1.07
N ILE A 36 4.45 2.58 -0.16
CA ILE A 36 4.09 3.38 1.00
C ILE A 36 4.54 4.81 0.73
N ARG A 37 3.61 5.76 0.88
CA ARG A 37 3.83 7.18 0.63
C ARG A 37 3.78 7.95 1.95
N GLY A 38 4.58 8.99 2.02
CA GLY A 38 4.77 9.77 3.23
C GLY A 38 5.85 10.83 3.09
N THR A 39 6.17 11.45 4.21
CA THR A 39 7.28 12.40 4.37
C THR A 39 8.29 11.84 5.35
N ASN A 40 9.58 12.06 5.07
CA ASN A 40 10.73 11.64 5.88
C ASN A 40 10.71 10.14 6.25
N LEU A 41 10.18 9.29 5.37
CA LEU A 41 10.12 7.84 5.62
C LEU A 41 11.51 7.20 5.65
N GLU A 42 12.48 7.82 5.00
CA GLU A 42 13.89 7.45 5.02
C GLU A 42 14.49 7.51 6.43
N GLU A 43 13.99 8.38 7.31
CA GLU A 43 14.44 8.46 8.71
C GLU A 43 14.00 7.22 9.50
N MET A 44 12.88 6.58 9.11
CA MET A 44 12.35 5.39 9.78
C MET A 44 13.10 4.09 9.43
N GLY A 45 14.02 4.13 8.46
CA GLY A 45 14.81 2.98 8.03
C GLY A 45 13.98 1.81 7.51
N THR A 46 14.26 0.59 8.00
CA THR A 46 13.55 -0.61 7.52
C THR A 46 12.15 -0.71 8.13
N LEU A 47 11.13 -0.63 7.28
CA LEU A 47 9.75 -0.72 7.70
C LEU A 47 9.29 -2.18 7.85
N THR A 48 8.56 -2.45 8.92
CA THR A 48 7.75 -3.67 9.09
C THR A 48 6.28 -3.32 8.90
N VAL A 49 5.64 -3.95 7.92
CA VAL A 49 4.27 -3.63 7.51
C VAL A 49 3.34 -4.79 7.86
N TYR A 50 2.15 -4.47 8.34
CA TYR A 50 1.08 -5.41 8.67
C TYR A 50 -0.20 -5.00 7.96
N PHE A 51 -0.89 -5.99 7.38
CA PHE A 51 -2.22 -5.86 6.80
C PHE A 51 -3.19 -6.57 7.75
N GLY A 52 -3.95 -5.78 8.52
CA GLY A 52 -4.66 -6.23 9.70
C GLY A 52 -3.71 -6.94 10.68
N ASN A 53 -3.97 -8.23 10.91
CA ASN A 53 -3.17 -9.06 11.82
C ASN A 53 -2.03 -9.83 11.13
N LYS A 54 -1.84 -9.66 9.81
CA LYS A 54 -0.85 -10.42 9.03
C LYS A 54 0.35 -9.55 8.65
N ARG A 55 1.56 -10.03 8.94
CA ARG A 55 2.80 -9.38 8.52
C ARG A 55 2.97 -9.48 7.00
N ALA A 56 3.46 -8.41 6.37
CA ALA A 56 3.86 -8.40 4.97
C ALA A 56 4.92 -9.48 4.69
N GLN A 57 4.86 -10.10 3.51
CA GLN A 57 5.76 -11.20 3.15
C GLN A 57 7.19 -10.70 2.97
N LYS A 58 7.33 -9.53 2.36
CA LYS A 58 8.58 -8.82 2.16
C LYS A 58 8.33 -7.32 2.27
N THR A 59 9.34 -6.61 2.71
CA THR A 59 9.40 -5.15 2.71
C THR A 59 10.77 -4.72 2.21
N GLY A 60 10.86 -3.50 1.68
CA GLY A 60 12.12 -2.96 1.21
C GLY A 60 12.01 -1.50 0.79
N VAL A 61 13.13 -0.96 0.32
CA VAL A 61 13.24 0.40 -0.19
C VAL A 61 13.82 0.33 -1.60
N THR A 62 13.27 1.10 -2.53
CA THR A 62 13.82 1.23 -3.88
C THR A 62 15.08 2.11 -3.85
N ARG A 63 15.85 2.13 -4.94
CA ARG A 63 16.99 3.07 -5.06
C ARG A 63 16.58 4.54 -5.03
N ALA A 64 15.32 4.84 -5.34
CA ALA A 64 14.77 6.19 -5.30
C ALA A 64 14.28 6.60 -3.89
N GLY A 65 14.41 5.73 -2.88
CA GLY A 65 13.94 5.98 -1.52
C GLY A 65 12.47 5.63 -1.28
N GLU A 66 11.79 4.99 -2.25
CA GLU A 66 10.39 4.61 -2.07
C GLU A 66 10.28 3.30 -1.28
N HIS A 67 9.48 3.30 -0.23
CA HIS A 67 9.22 2.11 0.56
C HIS A 67 8.15 1.24 -0.12
N TRP A 68 8.36 -0.07 -0.11
CA TRP A 68 7.42 -1.03 -0.66
C TRP A 68 7.24 -2.25 0.25
N ALA A 69 6.10 -2.91 0.10
CA ALA A 69 5.74 -4.12 0.82
C ALA A 69 4.97 -5.09 -0.08
N ILE A 70 5.06 -6.39 0.22
CA ILE A 70 4.27 -7.43 -0.46
C ILE A 70 3.14 -7.87 0.46
N ALA A 71 1.90 -7.67 0.00
CA ALA A 71 0.71 -8.05 0.74
C ALA A 71 0.69 -9.57 0.99
N PRO A 72 0.40 -10.02 2.23
CA PRO A 72 0.27 -11.44 2.54
C PRO A 72 -1.05 -12.00 1.99
N PRO A 73 -1.15 -13.33 1.82
CA PRO A 73 -2.43 -13.96 1.49
C PRO A 73 -3.44 -13.76 2.63
N ASN A 74 -4.68 -13.46 2.29
CA ASN A 74 -5.80 -13.32 3.21
C ASN A 74 -7.02 -14.13 2.74
N ALA A 75 -7.69 -14.81 3.68
CA ALA A 75 -8.81 -15.67 3.33
C ALA A 75 -10.11 -14.88 3.11
N THR A 76 -10.21 -13.72 3.77
CA THR A 76 -11.35 -12.82 3.72
C THR A 76 -11.06 -11.63 2.82
N GLU A 77 -12.08 -11.23 2.06
CA GLU A 77 -12.11 -9.97 1.34
C GLU A 77 -12.58 -8.82 2.25
N GLY A 78 -12.41 -7.60 1.78
CA GLY A 78 -12.82 -6.38 2.47
C GLY A 78 -11.67 -5.46 2.85
N LEU A 79 -12.01 -4.38 3.55
CA LEU A 79 -11.07 -3.35 4.00
C LEU A 79 -10.36 -3.78 5.28
N PHE A 80 -9.04 -3.60 5.31
CA PHE A 80 -8.18 -3.89 6.45
C PHE A 80 -7.32 -2.68 6.78
N ASP A 81 -7.05 -2.50 8.07
CA ASP A 81 -6.11 -1.51 8.54
C ASP A 81 -4.68 -1.90 8.14
N VAL A 82 -3.86 -0.92 7.82
CA VAL A 82 -2.44 -1.14 7.54
C VAL A 82 -1.61 -0.49 8.63
N ARG A 83 -0.83 -1.30 9.34
CA ARG A 83 0.08 -0.84 10.39
C ARG A 83 1.51 -0.90 9.88
N ILE A 84 2.21 0.22 9.96
CA ILE A 84 3.59 0.37 9.52
C ILE A 84 4.44 0.70 10.74
N VAL A 85 5.48 -0.09 10.98
CA VAL A 85 6.37 0.04 12.13
C VAL A 85 7.77 0.35 11.62
N GLY A 86 8.33 1.48 12.03
CA GLY A 86 9.70 1.89 11.74
C GLY A 86 10.73 1.10 12.54
N ALA A 87 12.01 1.24 12.18
CA ALA A 87 13.11 0.57 12.88
C ALA A 87 13.24 1.03 14.34
N ASP A 88 12.90 2.29 14.61
CA ASP A 88 12.96 2.90 15.94
C ASP A 88 11.75 2.55 16.84
N GLY A 89 10.77 1.84 16.28
CA GLY A 89 9.56 1.41 16.99
C GLY A 89 8.33 2.30 16.78
N ASP A 90 8.47 3.42 16.07
CA ASP A 90 7.34 4.27 15.71
C ASP A 90 6.33 3.51 14.85
N ALA A 91 5.05 3.67 15.17
CA ALA A 91 3.97 2.96 14.51
C ALA A 91 2.93 3.91 13.93
N TYR A 92 2.63 3.71 12.65
CA TYR A 92 1.59 4.43 11.92
C TYR A 92 0.47 3.47 11.58
N LEU A 93 -0.76 3.95 11.72
CA LEU A 93 -1.97 3.20 11.40
C LEU A 93 -2.72 3.91 10.28
N LEU A 94 -2.94 3.20 9.19
CA LEU A 94 -3.81 3.60 8.10
C LEU A 94 -5.12 2.81 8.25
N PRO A 95 -6.16 3.39 8.87
CA PRO A 95 -7.43 2.71 9.03
C PRO A 95 -8.06 2.45 7.67
N LEU A 96 -8.54 1.23 7.45
CA LEU A 96 -9.13 0.79 6.17
C LEU A 96 -8.24 1.11 4.95
N GLY A 97 -6.91 1.09 5.14
CA GLY A 97 -5.95 1.53 4.13
C GLY A 97 -5.77 0.58 2.95
N PHE A 98 -6.18 -0.70 3.08
CA PHE A 98 -6.03 -1.71 2.03
C PHE A 98 -7.25 -2.61 1.89
N GLU A 99 -7.73 -2.79 0.66
CA GLU A 99 -8.83 -3.69 0.33
C GLU A 99 -8.33 -5.01 -0.26
N TYR A 100 -8.71 -6.13 0.35
CA TYR A 100 -8.56 -7.44 -0.27
C TYR A 100 -9.79 -7.75 -1.12
N VAL A 101 -9.59 -8.04 -2.40
CA VAL A 101 -10.64 -8.47 -3.33
C VAL A 101 -10.39 -9.90 -3.78
N LYS A 102 -11.44 -10.68 -4.08
CA LYS A 102 -11.22 -11.98 -4.73
C LYS A 102 -10.98 -11.76 -6.21
N HIS A 103 -10.22 -12.68 -6.78
CA HIS A 103 -9.98 -12.71 -8.22
C HIS A 103 -11.28 -12.81 -9.04
N ALA A 104 -12.35 -13.36 -8.46
CA ALA A 104 -13.66 -13.40 -9.09
C ALA A 104 -14.28 -12.01 -9.23
N ASP A 105 -14.07 -11.12 -8.25
CA ASP A 105 -14.62 -9.76 -8.27
C ASP A 105 -13.81 -8.83 -9.18
N MET A 106 -12.49 -9.03 -9.30
CA MET A 106 -11.67 -8.35 -10.32
C MET A 106 -12.04 -8.74 -11.76
N ALA A 107 -12.62 -9.93 -11.96
CA ALA A 107 -13.07 -10.37 -13.28
C ALA A 107 -14.27 -9.57 -13.79
N GLU A 108 -14.94 -8.78 -12.94
CA GLU A 108 -16.05 -7.92 -13.37
C GLU A 108 -15.57 -6.74 -14.24
N CYS A 109 -14.33 -6.26 -14.09
CA CYS A 109 -13.72 -5.29 -15.02
C CYS A 109 -13.19 -5.94 -16.31
N VAL A 110 -12.93 -7.25 -16.32
CA VAL A 110 -12.49 -7.97 -17.52
C VAL A 110 -13.69 -8.35 -18.41
N ASN A 111 -14.88 -8.49 -17.83
CA ASN A 111 -16.06 -8.91 -18.60
C ASN A 111 -16.69 -7.78 -19.44
N ILE A 112 -16.38 -6.51 -19.15
CA ILE A 112 -16.82 -5.39 -20.02
C ILE A 112 -16.05 -5.44 -21.36
N SER A 113 -14.80 -5.91 -21.37
CA SER A 113 -14.01 -6.14 -22.60
C SER A 113 -14.61 -7.24 -23.48
N HIS A 114 -15.25 -8.26 -22.86
CA HIS A 114 -15.94 -9.31 -23.60
C HIS A 114 -17.32 -8.85 -24.10
N GLN A 115 -17.97 -7.90 -23.41
CA GLN A 115 -19.26 -7.35 -23.83
C GLN A 115 -19.14 -6.23 -24.88
N ILE A 116 -18.00 -5.53 -25.01
CA ILE A 116 -17.78 -4.61 -26.15
C ILE A 116 -17.31 -5.35 -27.43
N ASN A 117 -16.67 -6.51 -27.30
CA ASN A 117 -16.41 -7.42 -28.42
C ASN A 117 -17.60 -8.35 -28.75
N GLY A 118 -18.69 -8.22 -27.98
CA GLY A 118 -19.92 -8.99 -28.12
C GLY A 118 -21.08 -8.21 -28.73
N THR A 119 -20.84 -7.05 -29.36
CA THR A 119 -21.86 -6.44 -30.21
C THR A 119 -22.16 -7.41 -31.35
N MET A 120 -23.21 -8.22 -31.18
CA MET A 120 -23.94 -8.80 -32.30
C MET A 120 -24.38 -7.62 -33.17
N VAL A 121 -23.57 -7.29 -34.17
CA VAL A 121 -24.03 -6.57 -35.35
C VAL A 121 -25.13 -7.45 -35.93
N PRO A 122 -26.41 -7.02 -35.99
CA PRO A 122 -27.41 -7.78 -36.71
C PRO A 122 -26.93 -7.87 -38.16
N LYS A 123 -26.67 -9.09 -38.64
CA LYS A 123 -26.47 -9.33 -40.07
C LYS A 123 -27.72 -8.81 -40.78
N ARG A 124 -27.60 -7.64 -41.41
CA ARG A 124 -28.53 -7.23 -42.46
C ARG A 124 -28.38 -8.27 -43.56
N GLN A 125 -29.32 -9.22 -43.61
CA GLN A 125 -29.50 -10.10 -44.74
C GLN A 125 -29.88 -9.20 -45.91
N GLU A 126 -28.94 -8.95 -46.80
CA GLU A 126 -29.21 -8.31 -48.08
C GLU A 126 -29.86 -9.37 -48.97
N LYS A 127 -31.05 -9.05 -49.48
CA LYS A 127 -31.83 -9.85 -50.42
C LYS A 127 -31.71 -9.20 -51.79
#